data_AF-A0A6N7IS13-F1
#
_entry.id   AF-A0A6N7IS13-F1
#
_cell.length_a   1.000
_cell.length_b   1.000
_cell.length_c   1.000
_cell.angle_alpha   90.00
_cell.angle_beta   90.00
_cell.angle_gamma   90.00
#
_symmetry.space_group_name_H-M   'P 1'
#
loop_
_entity.id
_entity.type
_entity.pdbx_description
1 polymer ?
#
loop_
_entity_poly.entity_id
_entity_poly.type
_entity_poly.pdbx_seq_one_letter_code
_entity_poly.pdbx_strand_id
1 'polypeptide(L)'
;MSEEKMTYAEAQEIFERLLKLDYHPVAIKFFDSLEEAEKYEAEKKAAAKITFCQFTAASRMANYVLKGTDENIMCDNCLTTFGFREPSDEEAKGHEKYVVDPEFAKEVLKTKPRMPLGQMKAFLTAPLAKTPVEPDVVMFICNPLQAYHILNDYIGAFKVHPLQFNHTVNSAVCGGVVWTFLTHKPNMNTMCSGSYTSGKTEKGEVNVFIPGDQILGVARQLKYRTEVCHGASFPYTGTEWPGLDVCKKCPMVKFKDLE
;
A
#
# COMPACT_ATOMS: atom_id res chain seq x y z
N MET A 1 2.32 -27.12 -17.70
CA MET A 1 1.51 -26.02 -18.27
C MET A 1 2.38 -24.79 -18.21
N SER A 2 2.71 -24.17 -19.35
CA SER A 2 3.47 -22.92 -19.36
C SER A 2 2.68 -21.89 -18.56
N GLU A 3 3.18 -21.47 -17.40
CA GLU A 3 2.58 -20.38 -16.63
C GLU A 3 2.59 -19.13 -17.50
N GLU A 4 1.44 -18.80 -18.05
CA GLU A 4 1.24 -17.51 -18.71
C GLU A 4 1.51 -16.42 -17.66
N LYS A 5 2.43 -15.50 -17.98
CA LYS A 5 2.85 -14.46 -17.03
C LYS A 5 1.65 -13.56 -16.73
N MET A 6 1.10 -13.70 -15.51
CA MET A 6 0.06 -12.81 -14.99
C MET A 6 0.48 -11.34 -15.10
N THR A 7 -0.40 -10.52 -15.65
CA THR A 7 -0.23 -9.08 -15.81
C THR A 7 -0.68 -8.31 -14.56
N TYR A 8 -0.28 -7.04 -14.44
CA TYR A 8 -0.77 -6.17 -13.35
C TYR A 8 -2.27 -5.88 -13.43
N ALA A 9 -2.85 -5.83 -14.64
CA ALA A 9 -4.29 -5.67 -14.83
C ALA A 9 -5.07 -6.88 -14.30
N GLU A 10 -4.63 -8.09 -14.62
CA GLU A 10 -5.22 -9.32 -14.06
C GLU A 10 -5.02 -9.40 -12.55
N ALA A 11 -3.85 -9.03 -12.03
CA ALA A 11 -3.61 -9.03 -10.59
C ALA A 11 -4.55 -8.05 -9.86
N GLN A 12 -4.75 -6.84 -10.39
CA GLN A 12 -5.71 -5.89 -9.83
C GLN A 12 -7.14 -6.45 -9.85
N GLU A 13 -7.59 -7.02 -10.97
CA GLU A 13 -8.91 -7.65 -11.08
C GLU A 13 -9.11 -8.76 -10.03
N ILE A 14 -8.10 -9.62 -9.86
CA ILE A 14 -8.12 -10.68 -8.85
C ILE A 14 -8.27 -10.10 -7.45
N PHE A 15 -7.46 -9.10 -7.08
CA PHE A 15 -7.55 -8.48 -5.75
C PHE A 15 -8.91 -7.82 -5.52
N GLU A 16 -9.37 -6.99 -6.45
CA GLU A 16 -10.62 -6.25 -6.32
C GLU A 16 -11.82 -7.19 -6.26
N ARG A 17 -11.89 -8.19 -7.16
CA ARG A 17 -13.02 -9.11 -7.21
C ARG A 17 -13.04 -10.07 -6.03
N LEU A 18 -11.90 -10.67 -5.69
CA LEU A 18 -11.85 -11.72 -4.67
C LEU A 18 -11.83 -11.18 -3.25
N LEU A 19 -11.27 -9.99 -3.02
CA LEU A 19 -11.24 -9.35 -1.70
C LEU A 19 -12.31 -8.26 -1.57
N LYS A 20 -13.12 -8.00 -2.62
CA LYS A 20 -14.13 -6.93 -2.69
C LYS A 20 -13.55 -5.58 -2.23
N LEU A 21 -12.41 -5.20 -2.81
CA LEU A 21 -11.75 -3.95 -2.44
C LEU A 21 -12.60 -2.75 -2.89
N ASP A 22 -12.71 -1.74 -2.04
CA ASP A 22 -13.38 -0.48 -2.38
C ASP A 22 -12.53 0.42 -3.29
N TYR A 23 -11.21 0.15 -3.37
CA TYR A 23 -10.23 0.99 -4.06
C TYR A 23 -9.23 0.18 -4.86
N HIS A 24 -8.69 0.79 -5.92
CA HIS A 24 -7.60 0.19 -6.69
C HIS A 24 -6.32 0.08 -5.84
N PRO A 25 -5.60 -1.05 -5.88
CA PRO A 25 -4.22 -1.11 -5.40
C PRO A 25 -3.38 -0.09 -6.17
N VAL A 26 -2.50 0.64 -5.47
CA VAL A 26 -1.69 1.72 -6.05
C VAL A 26 -0.27 1.22 -6.28
N ALA A 27 0.12 1.15 -7.55
CA ALA A 27 1.50 1.01 -7.97
C ALA A 27 2.27 2.32 -7.71
N ILE A 28 3.43 2.21 -7.08
CA ILE A 28 4.32 3.33 -6.74
C ILE A 28 5.70 3.02 -7.30
N LYS A 29 6.25 3.97 -8.06
CA LYS A 29 7.61 3.91 -8.63
C LYS A 29 8.40 5.13 -8.19
N PHE A 30 9.62 4.93 -7.76
CA PHE A 30 10.61 5.97 -7.49
C PHE A 30 11.61 6.06 -8.64
N PHE A 31 12.08 7.27 -8.92
CA PHE A 31 13.07 7.55 -9.96
C PHE A 31 14.24 8.35 -9.39
N ASP A 32 15.46 7.90 -9.70
CA ASP A 32 16.69 8.59 -9.34
C ASP A 32 17.12 9.61 -10.43
N SER A 33 16.37 9.67 -11.52
CA SER A 33 16.57 10.56 -12.67
C SER A 33 15.25 11.16 -13.16
N LEU A 34 15.22 12.48 -13.37
CA LEU A 34 14.08 13.15 -14.01
C LEU A 34 13.93 12.70 -15.47
N GLU A 35 15.03 12.50 -16.18
CA GLU A 35 15.04 12.02 -17.57
C GLU A 35 14.40 10.62 -17.68
N GLU A 36 14.64 9.74 -16.70
CA GLU A 36 13.98 8.43 -16.66
C GLU A 36 12.48 8.59 -16.37
N ALA A 37 12.12 9.42 -15.41
CA ALA A 37 10.73 9.69 -15.06
C ALA A 37 9.93 10.30 -16.24
N GLU A 38 10.59 11.07 -17.12
CA GLU A 38 9.98 11.68 -18.30
C GLU A 38 9.55 10.66 -19.36
N LYS A 39 10.16 9.47 -19.39
CA LYS A 39 9.80 8.39 -20.33
C LYS A 39 8.40 7.82 -20.12
N TYR A 40 7.82 8.01 -18.93
CA TYR A 40 6.52 7.49 -18.56
C TYR A 40 5.49 8.61 -18.46
N GLU A 41 4.37 8.49 -19.16
CA GLU A 41 3.34 9.52 -19.18
C GLU A 41 2.50 9.55 -17.90
N ALA A 42 2.13 10.75 -17.47
CA ALA A 42 1.12 10.97 -16.44
C ALA A 42 -0.19 11.41 -17.11
N GLU A 43 -1.32 10.89 -16.65
CA GLU A 43 -2.65 11.29 -17.16
C GLU A 43 -3.07 12.66 -16.61
N LYS A 44 -2.61 13.00 -15.41
CA LYS A 44 -2.96 14.24 -14.69
C LYS A 44 -1.72 14.85 -14.01
N LYS A 45 -1.86 16.11 -13.61
CA LYS A 45 -0.87 16.87 -12.85
C LYS A 45 -1.56 17.56 -11.67
N ALA A 46 -0.87 17.62 -10.53
CA ALA A 46 -1.32 18.43 -9.41
C ALA A 46 -1.21 19.93 -9.75
N ALA A 47 -2.30 20.68 -9.58
CA ALA A 47 -2.33 22.12 -9.85
C ALA A 47 -1.68 22.96 -8.74
N ALA A 48 -1.54 22.39 -7.55
CA ALA A 48 -0.88 22.98 -6.39
C ALA A 48 -0.06 21.91 -5.67
N LYS A 49 0.76 22.33 -4.70
CA LYS A 49 1.41 21.37 -3.81
C LYS A 49 0.34 20.58 -3.04
N ILE A 50 0.47 19.26 -2.99
CA ILE A 50 -0.44 18.36 -2.29
C ILE A 50 0.36 17.35 -1.48
N THR A 51 -0.30 16.60 -0.60
CA THR A 51 0.35 15.52 0.14
C THR A 51 0.53 14.28 -0.74
N PHE A 52 1.53 13.45 -0.44
CA PHE A 52 1.68 12.15 -1.10
C PHE A 52 0.45 11.25 -0.90
N CYS A 53 -0.22 11.35 0.25
CA CYS A 53 -1.49 10.66 0.49
C CYS A 53 -2.57 11.05 -0.55
N GLN A 54 -2.60 12.32 -1.00
CA GLN A 54 -3.53 12.76 -2.05
C GLN A 54 -3.15 12.24 -3.44
N PHE A 55 -1.86 12.11 -3.74
CA PHE A 55 -1.42 11.42 -4.97
C PHE A 55 -1.93 9.99 -5.01
N THR A 56 -1.71 9.24 -3.92
CA THR A 56 -2.21 7.86 -3.83
C THR A 56 -3.74 7.78 -3.81
N ALA A 57 -4.43 8.76 -3.21
CA ALA A 57 -5.89 8.83 -3.21
C ALA A 57 -6.44 9.05 -4.62
N ALA A 58 -5.82 9.94 -5.40
CA ALA A 58 -6.21 10.18 -6.78
C ALA A 58 -6.00 8.95 -7.67
N SER A 59 -4.92 8.20 -7.48
CA SER A 59 -4.73 6.92 -8.17
C SER A 59 -5.78 5.87 -7.75
N ARG A 60 -5.99 5.65 -6.45
CA ARG A 60 -6.88 4.58 -5.97
C ARG A 60 -8.38 4.86 -6.14
N MET A 61 -8.81 6.13 -6.09
CA MET A 61 -10.23 6.53 -6.11
C MET A 61 -10.65 7.15 -7.43
N ALA A 62 -9.78 7.92 -8.08
CA ALA A 62 -10.08 8.61 -9.35
C ALA A 62 -9.44 7.94 -10.57
N ASN A 63 -8.75 6.81 -10.36
CA ASN A 63 -8.16 5.98 -11.40
C ASN A 63 -7.14 6.73 -12.29
N TYR A 64 -6.40 7.67 -11.70
CA TYR A 64 -5.43 8.52 -12.39
C TYR A 64 -3.98 8.06 -12.23
N VAL A 65 -3.21 8.15 -13.32
CA VAL A 65 -1.74 8.09 -13.29
C VAL A 65 -1.17 9.49 -13.07
N LEU A 66 -0.31 9.63 -12.06
CA LEU A 66 0.27 10.90 -11.64
C LEU A 66 1.78 10.77 -11.47
N LYS A 67 2.50 11.86 -11.72
CA LYS A 67 3.91 12.02 -11.34
C LYS A 67 4.06 13.20 -10.40
N GLY A 68 5.08 13.17 -9.54
CA GLY A 68 5.44 14.29 -8.69
C GLY A 68 6.92 14.34 -8.35
N THR A 69 7.37 15.52 -7.95
CA THR A 69 8.70 15.81 -7.41
C THR A 69 8.56 16.47 -6.02
N ASP A 70 9.68 16.87 -5.42
CA ASP A 70 9.72 17.70 -4.22
C ASP A 70 8.93 19.01 -4.35
N GLU A 71 8.92 19.61 -5.54
CA GLU A 71 8.13 20.82 -5.83
C GLU A 71 6.62 20.59 -5.72
N ASN A 72 6.15 19.34 -5.82
CA ASN A 72 4.72 19.03 -5.73
C ASN A 72 4.28 18.58 -4.32
N ILE A 73 5.21 18.26 -3.43
CA ILE A 73 4.89 17.75 -2.10
C ILE A 73 4.75 18.89 -1.08
N MET A 74 3.61 18.94 -0.40
CA MET A 74 3.35 19.88 0.71
C MET A 74 3.82 19.33 2.07
N CYS A 75 3.86 18.01 2.25
CA CYS A 75 4.09 17.40 3.56
C CYS A 75 5.57 17.27 3.89
N ASP A 76 6.01 17.98 4.92
CA ASP A 76 7.37 17.95 5.47
C ASP A 76 7.90 16.54 5.78
N ASN A 77 7.10 15.75 6.48
CA ASN A 77 7.43 14.36 6.80
C ASN A 77 7.69 13.54 5.55
N CYS A 78 6.92 13.79 4.48
CA CYS A 78 7.11 13.10 3.22
C CYS A 78 8.39 13.54 2.51
N LEU A 79 8.67 14.85 2.47
CA LEU A 79 9.91 15.39 1.90
C LEU A 79 11.14 14.77 2.58
N THR A 80 11.13 14.70 3.91
CA THR A 80 12.21 14.09 4.69
C THR A 80 12.30 12.59 4.44
N THR A 81 11.18 11.85 4.54
CA THR A 81 11.16 10.38 4.33
C THR A 81 11.63 10.00 2.92
N PHE A 82 11.26 10.79 1.91
CA PHE A 82 11.64 10.57 0.51
C PHE A 82 13.07 11.05 0.20
N GLY A 83 13.80 11.55 1.20
CA GLY A 83 15.19 11.97 1.03
C GLY A 83 15.34 13.27 0.24
N PHE A 84 14.28 14.06 0.04
CA PHE A 84 14.36 15.35 -0.65
C PHE A 84 15.03 16.43 0.21
N ARG A 85 14.97 16.30 1.54
CA ARG A 85 15.65 17.19 2.47
C ARG A 85 16.08 16.48 3.74
N GLU A 86 16.99 17.12 4.46
CA GLU A 86 17.35 16.70 5.81
C GLU A 86 16.20 17.00 6.81
N PRO A 87 16.07 16.21 7.89
CA PRO A 87 15.30 16.54 9.07
C PRO A 87 15.64 17.93 9.58
N SER A 88 14.63 18.64 10.08
CA SER A 88 14.81 19.95 10.71
C SER A 88 14.23 19.96 12.12
N ASP A 89 14.73 20.88 12.96
CA ASP A 89 14.18 21.08 14.31
C ASP A 89 12.71 21.51 14.27
N GLU A 90 12.30 22.28 13.25
CA GLU A 90 10.89 22.68 13.07
C GLU A 90 9.99 21.47 12.77
N GLU A 91 10.48 20.52 11.98
CA GLU A 91 9.75 19.26 11.75
C GLU A 91 9.70 18.40 13.02
N ALA A 92 10.79 18.33 13.77
CA ALA A 92 10.85 17.61 15.05
C ALA A 92 9.84 18.19 16.06
N LYS A 93 9.71 19.51 16.14
CA LYS A 93 8.71 20.19 16.97
C LYS A 93 7.28 19.74 16.68
N GLY A 94 6.98 19.45 15.41
CA GLY A 94 5.68 18.88 15.00
C GLY A 94 5.38 17.49 15.58
N HIS A 95 6.39 16.78 16.08
CA HIS A 95 6.28 15.45 16.70
C HIS A 95 6.10 15.50 18.22
N GLU A 96 6.43 16.61 18.86
CA GLU A 96 6.33 16.78 20.31
C GLU A 96 4.93 16.48 20.84
N LYS A 97 3.88 16.80 20.09
CA LYS A 97 2.49 16.49 20.46
C LYS A 97 2.18 15.00 20.62
N TYR A 98 3.00 14.11 20.07
CA TYR A 98 2.82 12.66 20.17
C TYR A 98 3.64 12.04 21.30
N VAL A 99 4.84 12.57 21.54
CA VAL A 99 5.79 11.98 22.51
C VAL A 99 5.94 12.79 23.79
N VAL A 100 5.49 14.04 23.80
CA VAL A 100 5.54 14.98 24.93
C VAL A 100 6.97 15.17 25.46
N ASP A 101 7.95 15.12 24.55
CA ASP A 101 9.37 15.25 24.85
C ASP A 101 10.08 15.84 23.60
N PRO A 102 10.56 17.09 23.68
CA PRO A 102 11.27 17.76 22.58
C PRO A 102 12.55 17.06 22.11
N GLU A 103 13.32 16.48 23.02
CA GLU A 103 14.57 15.81 22.65
C GLU A 103 14.27 14.45 22.05
N PHE A 104 13.33 13.70 22.61
CA PHE A 104 12.90 12.43 22.01
C PHE A 104 12.19 12.63 20.67
N ALA A 105 11.49 13.75 20.45
CA ALA A 105 10.90 14.08 19.16
C ALA A 105 11.93 14.18 18.03
N LYS A 106 13.14 14.72 18.31
CA LYS A 106 14.27 14.73 17.37
C LYS A 106 14.78 13.32 17.08
N GLU A 107 14.89 12.47 18.11
CA GLU A 107 15.30 11.07 17.93
C GLU A 107 14.28 10.27 17.13
N VAL A 108 12.98 10.45 17.38
CA VAL A 108 11.90 9.84 16.59
C VAL A 108 12.07 10.19 15.11
N LEU A 109 12.32 11.46 14.79
CA LEU A 109 12.50 11.89 13.40
C LEU A 109 13.71 11.21 12.73
N LYS A 110 14.82 11.03 13.47
CA LYS A 110 16.03 10.35 12.97
C LYS A 110 15.82 8.86 12.70
N THR A 111 14.95 8.19 13.47
CA THR A 111 14.69 6.75 13.34
C THR A 111 13.73 6.39 12.20
N LYS A 112 13.12 7.39 11.54
CA LYS A 112 12.17 7.11 10.47
C LYS A 112 12.84 6.47 9.25
N PRO A 113 12.13 5.57 8.55
CA PRO A 113 12.57 5.09 7.24
C PRO A 113 12.81 6.28 6.32
N ARG A 114 13.98 6.31 5.68
CA ARG A 114 14.38 7.45 4.86
C ARG A 114 15.20 6.99 3.67
N MET A 115 14.82 7.45 2.48
CA MET A 115 15.62 7.29 1.28
C MET A 115 16.96 8.04 1.42
N PRO A 116 18.04 7.59 0.79
CA PRO A 116 19.29 8.35 0.76
C PRO A 116 19.07 9.79 0.24
N LEU A 117 19.70 10.75 0.91
CA LEU A 117 19.47 12.17 0.64
C LEU A 117 19.79 12.51 -0.83
N GLY A 118 18.85 13.15 -1.50
CA GLY A 118 18.97 13.63 -2.87
C GLY A 118 18.99 12.53 -3.93
N GLN A 119 18.87 11.25 -3.56
CA GLN A 119 18.84 10.15 -4.53
C GLN A 119 17.56 10.20 -5.36
N MET A 120 16.40 10.19 -4.69
CA MET A 120 15.12 10.23 -5.37
C MET A 120 14.87 11.62 -5.99
N LYS A 121 14.47 11.66 -7.26
CA LYS A 121 14.17 12.89 -8.02
C LYS A 121 12.70 13.05 -8.34
N ALA A 122 12.02 11.94 -8.59
CA ALA A 122 10.59 11.93 -8.89
C ALA A 122 9.95 10.63 -8.39
N PHE A 123 8.63 10.62 -8.35
CA PHE A 123 7.83 9.44 -8.12
C PHE A 123 6.63 9.40 -9.08
N LEU A 124 6.10 8.21 -9.32
CA LEU A 124 4.86 7.96 -10.04
C LEU A 124 3.90 7.16 -9.17
N THR A 125 2.62 7.53 -9.19
CA THR A 125 1.54 6.74 -8.60
C THR A 125 0.52 6.39 -9.68
N ALA A 126 0.08 5.14 -9.71
CA ALA A 126 -0.91 4.65 -10.66
C ALA A 126 -1.81 3.59 -10.01
N PRO A 127 -3.05 3.41 -10.47
CA PRO A 127 -3.75 2.14 -10.30
C PRO A 127 -2.87 1.01 -10.84
N LEU A 128 -2.80 -0.11 -10.13
CA LEU A 128 -1.93 -1.23 -10.49
C LEU A 128 -2.15 -1.68 -11.94
N ALA A 129 -3.41 -1.77 -12.39
CA ALA A 129 -3.77 -2.15 -13.76
C ALA A 129 -3.27 -1.19 -14.84
N LYS A 130 -3.00 0.06 -14.48
CA LYS A 130 -2.58 1.13 -15.40
C LYS A 130 -1.11 1.52 -15.26
N THR A 131 -0.34 0.85 -14.41
CA THR A 131 1.04 1.27 -14.17
C THR A 131 1.86 1.15 -15.48
N PRO A 132 2.47 2.25 -15.97
CA PRO A 132 3.25 2.22 -17.21
C PRO A 132 4.66 1.66 -17.00
N VAL A 133 5.01 1.34 -15.76
CA VAL A 133 6.34 0.95 -15.30
C VAL A 133 6.21 -0.09 -14.19
N GLU A 134 7.19 -0.97 -14.07
CA GLU A 134 7.27 -1.90 -12.94
C GLU A 134 7.35 -1.10 -11.62
N PRO A 135 6.37 -1.26 -10.70
CA PRO A 135 6.37 -0.56 -9.44
C PRO A 135 7.46 -1.09 -8.52
N ASP A 136 7.96 -0.24 -7.63
CA ASP A 136 8.83 -0.70 -6.53
C ASP A 136 8.00 -1.15 -5.32
N VAL A 137 6.82 -0.55 -5.12
CA VAL A 137 5.89 -0.88 -4.04
C VAL A 137 4.47 -0.81 -4.56
N VAL A 138 3.62 -1.74 -4.13
CA VAL A 138 2.17 -1.67 -4.30
C VAL A 138 1.51 -1.45 -2.95
N MET A 139 0.70 -0.40 -2.86
CA MET A 139 -0.03 -0.02 -1.66
C MET A 139 -1.51 -0.34 -1.79
N PHE A 140 -2.09 -0.88 -0.72
CA PHE A 140 -3.52 -1.08 -0.56
C PHE A 140 -4.03 -0.19 0.57
N ILE A 141 -5.19 0.41 0.36
CA ILE A 141 -6.06 0.88 1.45
C ILE A 141 -7.22 -0.09 1.52
N CYS A 142 -7.36 -0.77 2.64
CA CYS A 142 -8.31 -1.86 2.81
C CYS A 142 -8.69 -2.00 4.29
N ASN A 143 -9.74 -2.76 4.58
CA ASN A 143 -10.09 -3.05 5.98
C ASN A 143 -9.14 -4.11 6.59
N PRO A 144 -9.07 -4.23 7.93
CA PRO A 144 -8.20 -5.19 8.61
C PRO A 144 -8.37 -6.64 8.18
N LEU A 145 -9.59 -7.04 7.81
CA LEU A 145 -9.87 -8.41 7.39
C LEU A 145 -9.30 -8.67 5.98
N GLN A 146 -9.41 -7.71 5.06
CA GLN A 146 -8.77 -7.77 3.74
C GLN A 146 -7.24 -7.75 3.88
N ALA A 147 -6.70 -6.88 4.74
CA ALA A 147 -5.26 -6.80 5.02
C ALA A 147 -4.71 -8.14 5.53
N TYR A 148 -5.42 -8.77 6.47
CA TYR A 148 -5.06 -10.09 6.97
C TYR A 148 -4.97 -11.13 5.85
N HIS A 149 -5.89 -11.11 4.89
CA HIS A 149 -5.85 -12.02 3.74
C HIS A 149 -4.68 -11.75 2.80
N ILE A 150 -4.46 -10.49 2.42
CA ILE A 150 -3.33 -10.10 1.58
C ILE A 150 -2.01 -10.57 2.21
N LEU A 151 -1.83 -10.36 3.52
CA LEU A 151 -0.63 -10.75 4.25
C LEU A 151 -0.49 -12.27 4.40
N ASN A 152 -1.60 -13.01 4.57
CA ASN A 152 -1.57 -14.48 4.57
C ASN A 152 -1.22 -15.06 3.20
N ASP A 153 -1.73 -14.47 2.12
CA ASP A 153 -1.36 -14.85 0.77
C ASP A 153 0.10 -14.49 0.48
N TYR A 154 0.62 -13.41 1.05
CA TYR A 154 2.06 -13.13 1.04
C TYR A 154 2.86 -14.24 1.75
N ILE A 155 2.49 -14.60 2.98
CA ILE A 155 3.13 -15.70 3.73
C ILE A 155 3.11 -17.00 2.93
N GLY A 156 1.97 -17.33 2.32
CA GLY A 156 1.78 -18.54 1.52
C GLY A 156 2.64 -18.56 0.27
N ALA A 157 2.74 -17.42 -0.43
CA ALA A 157 3.52 -17.25 -1.65
C ALA A 157 5.03 -17.37 -1.38
N PHE A 158 5.51 -16.71 -0.32
CA PHE A 158 6.95 -16.54 -0.08
C PHE A 158 7.50 -17.42 1.05
N LYS A 159 6.67 -18.30 1.63
CA LYS A 159 7.05 -19.25 2.69
C LYS A 159 7.76 -18.58 3.86
N VAL A 160 7.29 -17.39 4.25
CA VAL A 160 7.88 -16.58 5.31
C VAL A 160 6.91 -16.39 6.46
N HIS A 161 7.32 -16.76 7.67
CA HIS A 161 6.55 -16.55 8.89
C HIS A 161 7.50 -16.48 10.09
N PRO A 162 7.31 -15.54 11.04
CA PRO A 162 6.29 -14.49 11.07
C PRO A 162 6.65 -13.26 10.22
N LEU A 163 5.66 -12.42 9.91
CA LEU A 163 5.91 -11.07 9.37
C LEU A 163 6.21 -10.10 10.52
N GLN A 164 7.05 -9.10 10.25
CA GLN A 164 7.38 -8.02 11.19
C GLN A 164 7.12 -6.69 10.49
N PHE A 165 6.37 -5.80 11.13
CA PHE A 165 5.96 -4.52 10.56
C PHE A 165 6.66 -3.37 11.27
N ASN A 166 6.85 -2.27 10.53
CA ASN A 166 7.39 -1.04 11.07
C ASN A 166 6.30 0.01 11.20
N HIS A 167 5.96 0.32 12.44
CA HIS A 167 5.00 1.34 12.81
C HIS A 167 5.71 2.57 13.34
N THR A 168 5.43 3.73 12.74
CA THR A 168 6.06 5.01 13.10
C THR A 168 5.06 6.00 13.68
N VAL A 169 5.55 6.92 14.51
CA VAL A 169 4.79 8.14 14.82
C VAL A 169 4.56 8.88 13.51
N ASN A 170 3.30 9.02 13.13
CA ASN A 170 2.86 9.55 11.83
C ASN A 170 3.56 8.88 10.62
N SER A 171 3.56 9.51 9.44
CA SER A 171 4.24 8.99 8.23
C SER A 171 3.78 7.59 7.78
N ALA A 172 2.56 7.19 8.13
CA ALA A 172 2.03 5.84 7.86
C ALA A 172 2.13 5.42 6.38
N VAL A 173 1.84 6.35 5.46
CA VAL A 173 1.92 6.12 4.00
C VAL A 173 3.35 6.28 3.49
N CYS A 174 3.92 7.49 3.53
CA CYS A 174 5.26 7.74 2.98
C CYS A 174 6.35 6.87 3.62
N GLY A 175 6.36 6.77 4.95
CA GLY A 175 7.28 5.91 5.70
C GLY A 175 7.01 4.43 5.50
N GLY A 176 5.74 4.02 5.37
CA GLY A 176 5.37 2.63 5.05
C GLY A 176 5.90 2.19 3.68
N VAL A 177 5.74 3.04 2.65
CA VAL A 177 6.26 2.80 1.30
C VAL A 177 7.79 2.75 1.31
N VAL A 178 8.47 3.74 1.90
CA VAL A 178 9.94 3.80 1.95
C VAL A 178 10.51 2.62 2.72
N TRP A 179 9.91 2.23 3.85
CA TRP A 179 10.37 1.06 4.60
C TRP A 179 10.25 -0.22 3.77
N THR A 180 9.13 -0.40 3.06
CA THR A 180 8.89 -1.55 2.18
C THR A 180 9.90 -1.59 1.05
N PHE A 181 10.18 -0.44 0.44
CA PHE A 181 11.18 -0.28 -0.60
C PHE A 181 12.59 -0.66 -0.11
N LEU A 182 13.04 -0.07 1.01
CA LEU A 182 14.40 -0.25 1.52
C LEU A 182 14.64 -1.65 2.08
N THR A 183 13.63 -2.26 2.71
CA THR A 183 13.78 -3.57 3.38
C THR A 183 13.36 -4.75 2.50
N HIS A 184 12.68 -4.49 1.39
CA HIS A 184 12.09 -5.49 0.50
C HIS A 184 11.17 -6.49 1.23
N LYS A 185 10.47 -6.01 2.26
CA LYS A 185 9.54 -6.77 3.11
C LYS A 185 8.15 -6.12 3.11
N PRO A 186 7.06 -6.90 3.27
CA PRO A 186 5.73 -6.34 3.32
C PRO A 186 5.54 -5.56 4.63
N ASN A 187 4.69 -4.54 4.60
CA ASN A 187 4.39 -3.74 5.78
C ASN A 187 2.89 -3.51 5.94
N MET A 188 2.47 -3.20 7.17
CA MET A 188 1.11 -2.76 7.46
C MET A 188 1.15 -1.63 8.49
N ASN A 189 0.42 -0.55 8.21
CA ASN A 189 0.30 0.58 9.12
C ASN A 189 -1.16 0.99 9.33
N THR A 190 -1.49 1.38 10.55
CA THR A 190 -2.70 2.15 10.84
C THR A 190 -2.60 3.56 10.26
N MET A 191 -3.70 4.31 10.28
CA MET A 191 -3.76 5.64 9.66
C MET A 191 -3.06 6.69 10.53
N CYS A 192 -2.14 7.45 9.93
CA CYS A 192 -1.71 8.72 10.50
C CYS A 192 -2.69 9.85 10.14
N SER A 193 -2.55 11.02 10.77
CA SER A 193 -3.42 12.18 10.52
C SER A 193 -3.51 12.57 9.04
N GLY A 194 -2.39 12.54 8.32
CA GLY A 194 -2.35 12.84 6.89
C GLY A 194 -2.98 11.75 6.03
N SER A 195 -2.80 10.47 6.38
CA SER A 195 -3.47 9.36 5.69
C SER A 195 -4.98 9.44 5.85
N TYR A 196 -5.44 9.68 7.09
CA TYR A 196 -6.87 9.84 7.41
C TYR A 196 -7.51 11.03 6.68
N THR A 197 -6.96 12.23 6.88
CA THR A 197 -7.60 13.45 6.37
C THR A 197 -7.34 13.67 4.88
N SER A 198 -6.08 13.71 4.47
CA SER A 198 -5.69 14.04 3.10
C SER A 198 -5.77 12.84 2.16
N GLY A 199 -5.48 11.64 2.68
CA GLY A 199 -5.63 10.38 1.94
C GLY A 199 -7.08 9.91 1.77
N LYS A 200 -8.04 10.58 2.43
CA LYS A 200 -9.48 10.27 2.38
C LYS A 200 -9.79 8.83 2.77
N THR A 201 -9.32 8.42 3.95
CA THR A 201 -9.48 7.04 4.42
C THR A 201 -10.41 7.00 5.61
N GLU A 202 -11.11 5.89 5.78
CA GLU A 202 -12.07 5.69 6.85
C GLU A 202 -11.45 5.05 8.11
N LYS A 203 -12.16 5.16 9.25
CA LYS A 203 -11.66 4.68 10.55
C LYS A 203 -11.38 3.18 10.59
N GLY A 204 -12.06 2.42 9.74
CA GLY A 204 -11.95 0.97 9.62
C GLY A 204 -10.90 0.51 8.61
N GLU A 205 -10.03 1.40 8.11
CA GLU A 205 -9.05 1.11 7.07
C GLU A 205 -7.62 1.09 7.60
N VAL A 206 -6.77 0.33 6.92
CA VAL A 206 -5.34 0.22 7.13
C VAL A 206 -4.60 0.32 5.81
N ASN A 207 -3.31 0.66 5.88
CA ASN A 207 -2.40 0.66 4.74
C ASN A 207 -1.65 -0.67 4.73
N VAL A 208 -1.64 -1.37 3.60
CA VAL A 208 -0.78 -2.54 3.36
C VAL A 208 0.17 -2.23 2.21
N PHE A 209 1.43 -2.65 2.34
CA PHE A 209 2.47 -2.40 1.35
C PHE A 209 3.15 -3.72 1.00
N ILE A 210 3.29 -3.99 -0.30
CA ILE A 210 3.94 -5.17 -0.83
C ILE A 210 5.04 -4.72 -1.79
N PRO A 211 6.25 -5.29 -1.76
CA PRO A 211 7.26 -5.04 -2.78
C PRO A 211 6.73 -5.31 -4.19
N GLY A 212 7.01 -4.41 -5.13
CA GLY A 212 6.35 -4.40 -6.44
C GLY A 212 6.68 -5.59 -7.33
N ASP A 213 7.87 -6.18 -7.18
CA ASP A 213 8.27 -7.44 -7.82
C ASP A 213 7.60 -8.68 -7.19
N GLN A 214 7.08 -8.56 -5.97
CA GLN A 214 6.43 -9.64 -5.23
C GLN A 214 4.90 -9.66 -5.40
N ILE A 215 4.29 -8.55 -5.86
CA ILE A 215 2.83 -8.41 -5.90
C ILE A 215 2.11 -9.47 -6.74
N LEU A 216 2.69 -9.84 -7.89
CA LEU A 216 2.12 -10.86 -8.77
C LEU A 216 2.18 -12.25 -8.11
N GLY A 217 3.17 -12.50 -7.25
CA GLY A 217 3.23 -13.71 -6.42
C GLY A 217 2.09 -13.80 -5.43
N VAL A 218 1.73 -12.68 -4.79
CA VAL A 218 0.57 -12.60 -3.89
C VAL A 218 -0.73 -12.83 -4.64
N ALA A 219 -0.91 -12.22 -5.81
CA ALA A 219 -2.10 -12.43 -6.64
C ALA A 219 -2.25 -13.90 -7.10
N ARG A 220 -1.15 -14.53 -7.52
CA ARG A 220 -1.13 -15.96 -7.86
C ARG A 220 -1.50 -16.84 -6.66
N GLN A 221 -0.97 -16.55 -5.48
CA GLN A 221 -1.28 -17.31 -4.28
C GLN A 221 -2.76 -17.15 -3.87
N LEU A 222 -3.31 -15.93 -3.93
CA LEU A 222 -4.73 -15.69 -3.68
C LEU A 222 -5.61 -16.45 -4.68
N LYS A 223 -5.27 -16.42 -5.97
CA LYS A 223 -5.97 -17.17 -7.02
C LYS A 223 -5.92 -18.68 -6.74
N TYR A 224 -4.72 -19.22 -6.52
CA TYR A 224 -4.53 -20.65 -6.23
C TYR A 224 -5.28 -21.09 -4.96
N ARG A 225 -5.17 -20.33 -3.86
CA ARG A 225 -5.91 -20.60 -2.62
C ARG A 225 -7.42 -20.59 -2.88
N THR A 226 -7.91 -19.66 -3.68
CA THR A 226 -9.33 -19.57 -4.04
C THR A 226 -9.81 -20.76 -4.87
N GLU A 227 -9.00 -21.23 -5.83
CA GLU A 227 -9.31 -22.39 -6.65
C GLU A 227 -9.36 -23.68 -5.82
N VAL A 228 -8.39 -23.88 -4.92
CA VAL A 228 -8.30 -25.06 -4.05
C VAL A 228 -9.37 -25.07 -2.95
N CYS A 229 -9.64 -23.92 -2.34
CA CYS A 229 -10.59 -23.79 -1.23
C CYS A 229 -12.01 -23.41 -1.69
N HIS A 230 -12.25 -23.31 -2.99
CA HIS A 230 -13.52 -22.88 -3.58
C HIS A 230 -14.01 -21.51 -3.05
N GLY A 231 -13.10 -20.60 -2.71
CA GLY A 231 -13.42 -19.29 -2.17
C GLY A 231 -12.20 -18.54 -1.60
N ALA A 232 -12.25 -17.21 -1.64
CA ALA A 232 -11.19 -16.34 -1.09
C ALA A 232 -11.29 -16.16 0.44
N SER A 233 -12.45 -16.49 1.01
CA SER A 233 -12.71 -16.42 2.45
C SER A 233 -11.85 -17.42 3.24
N PHE A 234 -11.65 -17.13 4.52
CA PHE A 234 -10.79 -17.89 5.44
C PHE A 234 -11.32 -19.29 5.77
N PRO A 235 -12.64 -19.51 5.94
CA PRO A 235 -13.20 -20.83 6.11
C PRO A 235 -12.96 -21.62 4.82
N TYR A 236 -12.22 -22.72 4.92
CA TYR A 236 -11.73 -23.65 3.88
C TYR A 236 -12.66 -23.95 2.69
N THR A 237 -13.95 -23.64 2.84
CA THR A 237 -15.00 -23.77 1.84
C THR A 237 -15.87 -22.52 2.00
N GLY A 238 -16.22 -21.75 0.95
CA GLY A 238 -16.95 -20.48 1.13
C GLY A 238 -17.48 -19.85 -0.15
N THR A 239 -18.72 -19.31 -0.16
CA THR A 239 -19.19 -18.49 -1.28
C THR A 239 -18.71 -17.05 -1.10
N GLU A 240 -17.67 -16.69 -1.84
CA GLU A 240 -17.13 -15.33 -1.96
C GLU A 240 -16.74 -14.64 -0.63
N TRP A 241 -16.23 -13.42 -0.73
CA TRP A 241 -15.72 -12.62 0.38
C TRP A 241 -16.75 -11.60 0.89
N PRO A 242 -16.86 -11.36 2.21
CA PRO A 242 -16.29 -12.15 3.31
C PRO A 242 -17.01 -13.50 3.52
N GLY A 243 -18.13 -13.71 2.81
CA GLY A 243 -19.01 -14.88 2.93
C GLY A 243 -19.84 -14.85 4.22
N LEU A 244 -21.03 -15.46 4.20
CA LEU A 244 -21.86 -15.61 5.41
C LEU A 244 -21.43 -16.80 6.28
N ASP A 245 -20.63 -17.71 5.72
CA ASP A 245 -20.24 -18.96 6.36
C ASP A 245 -18.95 -18.80 7.16
N VAL A 246 -19.00 -18.09 8.29
CA VAL A 246 -17.84 -17.71 9.12
C VAL A 246 -16.98 -18.91 9.59
N CYS A 247 -17.40 -20.16 9.37
CA CYS A 247 -16.62 -21.34 9.77
C CYS A 247 -16.78 -22.61 8.91
N LYS A 248 -17.86 -22.81 8.13
CA LYS A 248 -18.27 -24.05 7.40
C LYS A 248 -18.17 -25.42 8.10
N LYS A 249 -17.51 -25.52 9.26
CA LYS A 249 -17.68 -26.57 10.26
C LYS A 249 -18.77 -26.23 11.27
N CYS A 250 -19.31 -25.01 11.26
CA CYS A 250 -20.46 -24.67 12.09
C CYS A 250 -21.71 -25.32 11.47
N PRO A 251 -22.29 -26.36 12.08
CA PRO A 251 -23.43 -27.07 11.51
C PRO A 251 -24.71 -26.19 11.45
N MET A 252 -24.68 -25.01 12.06
CA MET A 252 -25.83 -24.12 12.25
C MET A 252 -26.12 -23.17 11.06
N VAL A 253 -25.14 -22.93 10.19
CA VAL A 253 -25.29 -22.02 9.03
C VAL A 253 -25.29 -22.87 7.77
N LYS A 254 -26.46 -23.39 7.41
CA LYS A 254 -26.70 -24.14 6.16
C LYS A 254 -27.96 -23.60 5.52
N PHE A 255 -27.84 -23.17 4.27
CA PHE A 255 -28.97 -22.74 3.45
C PHE A 255 -29.31 -23.87 2.46
N LYS A 256 -30.60 -24.06 2.19
CA LYS A 256 -31.11 -24.97 1.16
C LYS A 256 -31.86 -24.13 0.13
N ASP A 257 -31.81 -24.53 -1.13
CA ASP A 257 -32.66 -23.94 -2.15
C ASP A 257 -34.13 -24.14 -1.75
N LEU A 258 -34.94 -23.12 -2.02
CA LEU A 258 -36.39 -23.25 -1.89
C LEU A 258 -36.88 -24.17 -3.02
N GLU A 259 -37.67 -25.19 -2.68
CA GLU A 259 -38.34 -26.06 -3.65
C GLU A 259 -39.33 -25.30 -4.54
#